data_AF-A0A416U296-F1
#
_entry.id   AF-A0A416U296-F1
#
_cell.length_a   1.000
_cell.length_b   1.000
_cell.length_c   1.000
_cell.angle_alpha   90.00
_cell.angle_beta   90.00
_cell.angle_gamma   90.00
#
_symmetry.space_group_name_H-M   'P 1'
#
loop_
_entity.id
_entity.type
_entity.pdbx_description
1 polymer ?
#
loop_
_entity_poly.entity_id
_entity_poly.type
_entity_poly.pdbx_seq_one_letter_code
_entity_poly.pdbx_strand_id
1 'polypeptide(L)' 'MYTYQFCYDENVDGYGSIQFCATSENEARKLFTEWKHDNKYNIPKCDVSIIYNKEDQEEYGDDYIDPRNGDKKLWQI' A
#
# COMPACT_ATOMS: atom_id res chain seq x y z
N MET A 1 -0.28 -3.59 10.42
CA MET A 1 0.18 -2.98 9.17
C MET A 1 -0.59 -3.60 8.02
N TYR A 2 -0.98 -2.80 7.05
CA TYR A 2 -1.62 -3.25 5.81
C TYR A 2 -0.67 -2.99 4.65
N THR A 3 -0.72 -3.83 3.61
CA THR A 3 -0.08 -3.50 2.34
C THR A 3 -1.03 -2.67 1.50
N TYR A 4 -0.65 -1.42 1.25
CA TYR A 4 -1.36 -0.51 0.36
C TYR A 4 -0.74 -0.56 -1.02
N GLN A 5 -1.53 -0.92 -2.03
CA GLN A 5 -1.14 -0.85 -3.44
C GLN A 5 -1.65 0.44 -4.06
N PHE A 6 -0.73 1.21 -4.62
CA PHE A 6 -1.00 2.39 -5.44
C PHE A 6 -0.90 1.98 -6.91
N CYS A 7 -2.01 2.05 -7.65
CA CYS A 7 -2.03 1.83 -9.09
C CYS A 7 -2.00 3.18 -9.81
N TYR A 8 -1.16 3.29 -10.85
CA TYR A 8 -1.01 4.50 -11.65
C TYR A 8 -0.68 4.13 -13.10
N ASP A 9 -0.50 5.14 -13.95
CA ASP A 9 -0.19 4.94 -15.37
C ASP A 9 1.14 4.19 -15.54
N GLU A 10 1.11 3.02 -16.19
CA GLU A 10 2.28 2.17 -16.44
C GLU A 10 3.36 2.86 -17.27
N ASN A 11 3.02 3.90 -18.05
CA ASN A 11 3.99 4.64 -18.85
C ASN A 11 4.96 5.49 -18.01
N VAL A 12 4.69 5.66 -16.71
CA VAL A 12 5.55 6.44 -15.82
C VAL A 12 6.88 5.73 -15.55
N ASP A 13 6.83 4.43 -15.28
CA ASP A 13 8.00 3.64 -14.86
C ASP A 13 8.07 2.22 -15.43
N GLY A 14 7.05 1.78 -16.17
CA GLY A 14 6.93 0.44 -16.75
C GLY A 14 6.29 -0.61 -15.83
N TYR A 15 5.91 -0.25 -14.59
CA TYR A 15 5.30 -1.18 -13.62
C TYR A 15 3.81 -0.89 -13.41
N GLY A 16 3.42 0.39 -13.36
CA GLY A 16 2.01 0.81 -13.19
C GLY A 16 1.43 0.56 -11.79
N SER A 17 2.24 0.08 -10.85
CA SER A 17 1.85 0.02 -9.45
C SER A 17 3.06 -0.03 -8.52
N ILE A 18 2.85 0.40 -7.27
CA ILE A 18 3.81 0.24 -6.18
C ILE A 18 3.07 -0.10 -4.89
N GLN A 19 3.73 -0.84 -3.99
CA GLN A 19 3.17 -1.28 -2.72
C GLN A 19 3.95 -0.69 -1.55
N PHE A 20 3.24 -0.30 -0.49
CA PHE A 20 3.82 0.11 0.78
C PHE A 20 3.12 -0.59 1.93
N CYS A 21 3.88 -1.26 2.79
CA CYS A 21 3.38 -1.74 4.06
C CYS A 21 3.38 -0.59 5.08
N ALA A 22 2.21 -0.23 5.60
CA ALA A 22 2.05 0.90 6.51
C ALA A 22 0.97 0.65 7.56
N THR A 23 0.95 1.45 8.63
CA THR A 23 -0.09 1.34 9.67
C THR A 23 -1.41 1.96 9.24
N SER A 24 -1.38 2.93 8.33
CA SER A 24 -2.55 3.68 7.85
C SER A 24 -2.38 4.13 6.41
N GLU A 25 -3.50 4.42 5.73
CA GLU A 25 -3.47 4.94 4.35
C GLU A 25 -2.75 6.28 4.28
N ASN A 26 -2.87 7.13 5.31
CA ASN A 26 -2.19 8.43 5.35
C ASN A 26 -0.66 8.29 5.36
N GLU A 27 -0.15 7.33 6.14
CA GLU A 27 1.28 7.00 6.15
C GLU A 27 1.72 6.44 4.79
N ALA A 28 0.94 5.52 4.21
CA ALA A 28 1.22 4.99 2.87
C ALA A 28 1.23 6.08 1.78
N ARG A 29 0.31 7.05 1.85
CA ARG A 29 0.27 8.20 0.93
C ARG A 29 1.47 9.13 1.08
N LYS A 30 1.99 9.27 2.30
CA LYS A 30 3.23 10.01 2.54
C LYS A 30 4.41 9.31 1.88
N LEU A 31 4.56 8.00 2.10
CA LEU A 31 5.60 7.18 1.46
C LEU A 31 5.50 7.24 -0.07
N PHE A 32 4.29 7.15 -0.64
CA PHE A 32 4.09 7.31 -2.07
C PHE A 32 4.49 8.71 -2.59
N THR A 33 4.23 9.76 -1.79
CA THR A 33 4.60 11.13 -2.14
C THR A 33 6.10 11.38 -2.08
N GLU A 34 6.80 10.77 -1.12
CA GLU A 34 8.25 10.80 -1.02
C GLU A 34 8.89 10.01 -2.18
N TRP A 35 8.41 8.78 -2.42
CA TRP A 35 8.87 7.94 -3.51
C TRP A 35 8.73 8.60 -4.89
N LYS A 36 7.57 9.19 -5.21
CA LYS A 36 7.39 9.87 -6.50
C LYS A 36 8.30 11.10 -6.63
N HIS A 37 8.57 11.79 -5.52
CA HIS A 37 9.43 12.97 -5.51
C HIS A 37 10.89 12.57 -5.78
N ASP A 38 11.38 11.54 -5.09
CA ASP A 38 12.75 11.08 -5.18
C ASP A 38 13.07 10.50 -6.58
N ASN A 39 12.08 9.84 -7.20
CA ASN A 39 12.19 9.32 -8.55
C ASN A 39 11.80 10.34 -9.63
N LYS A 40 11.39 11.55 -9.25
CA LYS A 40 10.94 12.63 -10.16
C LYS A 40 9.78 12.23 -11.06
N TYR A 41 8.90 11.36 -10.57
CA TYR A 41 7.71 10.91 -11.29
C TYR A 41 6.56 11.91 -11.16
N ASN A 42 5.93 12.23 -12.28
CA ASN A 42 4.72 13.03 -12.32
C ASN A 42 3.48 12.12 -12.40
N ILE A 43 2.97 11.71 -11.24
CA ILE A 43 1.77 10.86 -11.13
C ILE A 43 0.60 11.69 -10.57
N PRO A 44 -0.25 12.28 -11.42
CA PRO A 44 -1.34 13.13 -10.99
C PRO A 44 -2.56 12.36 -10.47
N LYS A 45 -2.71 11.10 -10.87
CA LYS A 45 -3.82 10.22 -10.45
C LYS A 45 -3.28 8.85 -10.07
N CYS A 46 -3.82 8.31 -8.99
CA CYS A 46 -3.58 6.94 -8.57
C CYS A 46 -4.81 6.42 -7.82
N ASP A 47 -5.04 5.12 -7.94
CA ASP A 47 -6.03 4.40 -7.14
C ASP A 47 -5.30 3.67 -6.01
N VAL A 48 -5.94 3.59 -4.84
CA VAL A 48 -5.35 2.95 -3.66
C VAL A 48 -6.24 1.79 -3.23
N SER A 49 -5.63 0.64 -2.99
CA SER A 49 -6.31 -0.56 -2.49
C SER A 49 -5.46 -1.26 -1.43
N ILE A 50 -6.10 -1.99 -0.52
CA ILE A 50 -5.41 -2.85 0.43
C ILE A 50 -5.35 -4.25 -0.17
N ILE A 51 -4.15 -4.81 -0.26
CA ILE A 51 -3.91 -6.15 -0.79
C ILE A 51 -3.21 -7.02 0.25
N TYR A 52 -3.32 -8.34 0.06
CA TYR A 52 -2.49 -9.27 0.80
C TYR A 52 -1.13 -9.38 0.12
N ASN A 53 -0.05 -9.16 0.88
CA ASN A 53 1.32 -9.42 0.46
C ASN A 53 1.93 -10.43 1.44
N LYS A 54 2.44 -11.53 0.87
CA LYS A 54 3.02 -12.63 1.65
C LYS A 54 4.34 -12.25 2.30
N GLU A 55 5.20 -11.53 1.59
CA GLU A 55 6.51 -11.09 2.09
C GLU A 55 6.33 -10.13 3.28
N ASP A 56 5.38 -9.20 3.18
CA ASP A 56 5.03 -8.31 4.29
C ASP A 56 4.47 -9.10 5.49
N GLN A 57 3.64 -10.14 5.26
CA GLN A 57 3.17 -10.99 6.35
C GLN A 57 4.32 -11.75 7.02
N GLU A 58 5.27 -12.26 6.24
CA GLU A 58 6.43 -12.99 6.77
C GLU A 58 7.37 -12.09 7.56
N GLU A 59 7.53 -10.82 7.15
CA GLU A 59 8.36 -9.81 7.84
C GLU A 59 7.70 -9.31 9.14
N TYR A 60 6.43 -8.91 9.07
CA TYR A 60 5.73 -8.25 10.18
C TYR A 60 4.93 -9.22 11.07
N GLY A 61 4.76 -10.48 10.66
CA GLY A 61 4.12 -11.52 11.45
C GLY A 61 2.74 -11.12 11.97
N ASP A 62 2.58 -11.12 13.29
CA ASP A 62 1.33 -10.79 13.98
C ASP A 62 0.94 -9.31 13.86
N ASP A 63 1.89 -8.43 13.57
CA ASP A 63 1.60 -7.02 13.31
C ASP A 63 1.01 -6.81 11.92
N TYR A 64 1.13 -7.77 11.00
CA TYR A 64 0.51 -7.72 9.68
C TYR A 64 -0.98 -8.05 9.73
N ILE A 65 -1.80 -7.25 9.05
CA ILE A 65 -3.24 -7.45 8.98
C ILE A 65 -3.58 -8.00 7.60
N ASP A 66 -3.86 -9.31 7.53
CA ASP A 66 -4.29 -9.97 6.31
C ASP A 66 -5.71 -9.51 5.91
N PRO A 67 -5.87 -8.78 4.79
CA PRO A 67 -7.17 -8.27 4.36
C PRO A 67 -8.15 -9.37 3.93
N ARG A 68 -7.68 -10.60 3.68
CA ARG A 68 -8.54 -11.75 3.36
C ARG A 68 -9.23 -12.32 4.60
N ASN A 69 -8.71 -12.05 5.79
CA ASN A 69 -9.29 -12.50 7.07
C ASN A 69 -10.42 -11.57 7.55
N GLY A 70 -11.00 -10.77 6.65
CA GLY A 70 -11.92 -9.66 6.89
C GLY A 70 -13.31 -10.01 7.45
N ASP A 71 -13.38 -10.68 8.61
CA ASP A 71 -14.64 -10.85 9.35
C ASP A 71 -14.54 -10.87 10.89
N LYS A 72 -13.36 -10.73 11.51
CA LYS A 72 -13.26 -10.88 12.99
C LYS A 72 -13.07 -9.62 13.83
N LYS A 73 -12.76 -8.44 13.28
CA LYS A 73 -12.40 -7.28 14.13
C LYS A 73 -12.79 -5.87 13.63
N LEU A 74 -13.78 -5.71 12.76
CA LEU A 74 -14.18 -4.36 12.27
C LEU A 74 -15.55 -3.83 12.78
N TRP A 75 -16.18 -4.47 13.77
CA TRP A 75 -17.48 -3.99 14.32
C TRP A 75 -17.57 -3.86 15.84
N GLN A 76 -16.48 -3.52 16.54
CA GLN A 76 -16.61 -3.09 17.95
C GLN A 76 -15.57 -2.02 18.29
N ILE A 77 -15.87 -0.75 17.95
CA ILE A 77 -15.74 0.41 18.86
C ILE A 77 -16.85 1.40 18.50
#